data_AF-A0A842F0D6-F1
#
_entry.id   AF-A0A842F0D6-F1
#
_cell.length_a   1.000
_cell.length_b   1.000
_cell.length_c   1.000
_cell.angle_alpha   90.00
_cell.angle_beta   90.00
_cell.angle_gamma   90.00
#
_symmetry.space_group_name_H-M   'P 1'
#
loop_
_entity.id
_entity.type
_entity.pdbx_description
1 polymer ?
#
loop_
_entity_poly.entity_id
_entity_poly.type
_entity_poly.pdbx_seq_one_letter_code
_entity_poly.pdbx_strand_id
1 'polypeptide(L)' 'MKTHEFKKAVERLKLRVENDERMLVIDEVDTLNWLADVSLDAQYGMRMYFGMAEEIGEEKTHELAKLVIEYATTPIAERE' A
#
# COMPACT_ATOMS: atom_id res chain seq x y z
N MET A 1 -8.82 -8.75 -2.35
CA MET A 1 -7.80 -8.96 -1.32
C MET A 1 -8.28 -8.47 0.04
N LYS A 2 -8.12 -9.29 1.08
CA LYS A 2 -8.45 -8.91 2.47
C LYS A 2 -7.38 -8.01 3.08
N THR A 3 -7.74 -7.22 4.10
CA THR A 3 -6.85 -6.25 4.75
C THR A 3 -5.62 -6.91 5.36
N HIS A 4 -5.78 -8.07 5.99
CA HIS A 4 -4.65 -8.79 6.57
C HIS A 4 -3.72 -9.41 5.51
N GLU A 5 -4.25 -9.76 4.34
CA GLU A 5 -3.46 -10.26 3.20
C GLU A 5 -2.63 -9.13 2.59
N PHE A 6 -3.25 -7.96 2.40
CA PHE A 6 -2.57 -6.76 1.93
C PHE A 6 -1.39 -6.38 2.83
N LYS A 7 -1.62 -6.29 4.15
CA LYS A 7 -0.55 -5.96 5.11
C LYS A 7 0.62 -6.94 5.03
N LYS A 8 0.33 -8.24 5.03
CA LYS A 8 1.38 -9.28 4.89
C LYS A 8 2.11 -9.20 3.56
N ALA A 9 1.42 -8.87 2.46
CA ALA A 9 2.04 -8.74 1.16
C ALA A 9 2.98 -7.53 1.11
N VAL A 10 2.58 -6.40 1.69
CA VAL A 10 3.43 -5.20 1.82
C VAL A 10 4.65 -5.48 2.70
N GLU A 11 4.49 -6.16 3.85
CA GLU A 11 5.60 -6.54 4.73
C GLU A 11 6.64 -7.44 4.03
N ARG A 12 6.21 -8.31 3.10
CA ARG A 12 7.14 -9.13 2.29
C ARG A 12 8.03 -8.28 1.38
N LEU A 13 7.60 -7.08 1.00
CA LEU A 13 8.40 -6.11 0.25
C LEU A 13 9.41 -5.36 1.13
N LYS A 14 9.45 -5.64 2.45
CA LYS A 14 10.23 -4.88 3.45
C LYS A 14 9.73 -3.45 3.59
N LEU A 15 8.42 -3.29 3.59
CA LEU A 15 7.70 -2.04 3.75
C LEU A 15 6.75 -2.17 4.95
N ARG A 16 6.35 -1.04 5.54
CA ARG A 16 5.40 -1.04 6.66
C ARG A 16 4.06 -0.49 6.22
N VAL A 17 3.01 -0.96 6.89
CA VAL A 17 1.68 -0.39 6.81
C VAL A 17 1.33 0.28 8.14
N GLU A 18 1.11 1.59 8.11
CA GLU A 18 0.52 2.31 9.22
C GLU A 18 -0.98 2.48 8.97
N ASN A 19 -1.76 2.37 10.04
CA ASN A 19 -3.21 2.35 9.98
C ASN A 19 -3.75 3.54 10.76
N ASP A 20 -4.18 4.57 10.03
CA ASP A 20 -4.90 5.72 10.56
C ASP A 20 -6.30 5.76 9.90
N GLU A 21 -6.83 6.93 9.54
CA GLU A 21 -8.00 7.06 8.64
C GLU A 21 -7.76 6.40 7.26
N ARG A 22 -6.50 6.08 6.92
CA ARG A 22 -6.06 5.39 5.71
C ARG A 22 -5.00 4.34 6.02
N MET A 23 -4.83 3.37 5.12
CA MET A 23 -3.63 2.54 5.12
C MET A 23 -2.51 3.27 4.40
N LEU A 24 -1.47 3.63 5.15
CA LEU A 24 -0.27 4.27 4.63
C LEU A 24 0.81 3.21 4.45
N VAL A 25 1.38 3.10 3.25
CA VAL A 25 2.55 2.27 2.98
C VAL A 25 3.79 3.15 3.02
N ILE A 26 4.73 2.80 3.89
CA ILE A 26 5.96 3.56 4.13
C ILE A 26 7.20 2.67 4.05
N ASP A 27 8.35 3.28 3.80
CA ASP A 27 9.64 2.58 3.84
C ASP A 27 9.98 2.10 5.28
N GLU A 28 10.66 0.97 5.41
CA GLU A 28 11.16 0.45 6.70
C GLU A 28 12.31 1.30 7.28
N VAL A 29 13.14 1.88 6.43
CA VAL A 29 14.36 2.61 6.78
C VAL A 29 14.10 4.10 6.98
N ASP A 30 13.26 4.70 6.12
CA ASP A 30 12.87 6.11 6.22
C ASP A 30 11.35 6.25 6.40
N THR A 31 10.92 6.47 7.65
CA THR A 31 9.50 6.69 8.00
C THR A 31 8.88 7.91 7.32
N LEU A 32 9.68 8.84 6.79
CA LEU A 32 9.18 10.04 6.12
C LEU A 32 8.82 9.78 4.65
N ASN A 33 9.22 8.63 4.09
CA ASN A 33 8.92 8.24 2.73
C ASN A 33 7.59 7.50 2.63
N TRP A 34 6.54 8.27 2.35
CA TRP A 34 5.23 7.73 2.01
C TRP A 34 5.23 7.25 0.57
N LEU A 35 4.95 5.96 0.37
CA LEU A 35 5.04 5.29 -0.93
C LEU A 35 3.67 5.15 -1.56
N ALA A 36 2.65 4.87 -0.75
CA ALA A 36 1.26 4.79 -1.17
C ALA A 36 0.30 5.07 -0.01
N ASP A 37 -0.93 5.47 -0.33
CA ASP A 37 -2.04 5.40 0.61
C ASP A 37 -3.29 4.81 -0.02
N VAL A 38 -4.04 4.04 0.76
CA VAL A 38 -5.31 3.44 0.35
C VAL A 38 -6.39 3.70 1.39
N SER A 39 -7.56 4.14 0.92
CA SER A 39 -8.71 4.46 1.75
C SER A 39 -9.41 3.18 2.20
N LEU A 40 -9.69 3.09 3.50
CA LEU A 40 -10.35 1.93 4.10
C LEU A 40 -11.84 1.87 3.75
N ASP A 41 -12.47 3.03 3.62
CA ASP A 41 -13.90 3.25 3.45
C ASP A 41 -14.32 3.61 2.02
N ALA A 42 -13.36 3.73 1.09
CA ALA A 42 -13.61 4.04 -0.30
C ALA A 42 -12.98 2.99 -1.23
N GLN A 43 -13.80 2.48 -2.17
CA GLN A 43 -13.30 1.74 -3.32
C GLN A 43 -12.61 2.71 -4.27
N TYR A 44 -11.51 2.27 -4.89
CA TYR A 44 -10.67 3.05 -5.81
C TYR A 44 -9.96 4.27 -5.17
N GLY A 45 -10.16 4.53 -3.88
CA GLY A 45 -9.49 5.60 -3.16
C GLY A 45 -8.04 5.25 -2.86
N MET A 46 -7.13 5.46 -3.81
CA MET A 46 -5.70 5.19 -3.66
C MET A 46 -4.84 6.31 -4.25
N ARG A 47 -3.62 6.45 -3.71
CA ARG A 47 -2.57 7.31 -4.26
C ARG A 47 -1.23 6.58 -4.19
N MET A 48 -0.39 6.80 -5.19
CA MET A 48 0.99 6.31 -5.28
C MET A 48 1.92 7.51 -5.41
N TYR A 49 3.00 7.52 -4.64
CA TYR A 49 3.98 8.60 -4.63
C TYR A 49 5.24 8.14 -5.39
N PHE A 50 5.18 8.19 -6.72
CA PHE A 50 6.23 7.60 -7.59
C PHE A 50 7.63 8.17 -7.36
N GLY A 51 7.77 9.45 -7.00
CA GLY A 51 9.08 10.04 -6.70
C GLY A 51 9.79 9.38 -5.51
N MET A 52 9.04 8.91 -4.51
CA MET A 52 9.59 8.16 -3.37
C MET A 52 9.66 6.66 -3.68
N ALA A 53 8.72 6.14 -4.48
CA ALA A 53 8.70 4.73 -4.85
C ALA A 53 9.93 4.33 -5.70
N GLU A 54 10.47 5.22 -6.54
CA GLU A 54 11.70 4.94 -7.28
C GLU A 54 12.88 4.56 -6.35
N GLU A 55 12.91 5.06 -5.11
CA GLU A 55 13.96 4.76 -4.13
C GLU A 55 13.95 3.30 -3.64
N ILE A 56 12.78 2.63 -3.66
CA ILE A 56 12.66 1.22 -3.29
C ILE A 56 12.98 0.26 -4.46
N GLY A 57 13.27 0.81 -5.64
CA GLY A 57 13.60 0.07 -6.86
C GLY A 57 12.38 -0.31 -7.71
N GLU A 58 12.61 -0.52 -9.00
CA GLU A 58 11.56 -0.76 -10.01
C GLU A 58 10.71 -2.00 -9.70
N GLU A 59 11.34 -3.13 -9.35
CA GLU A 59 10.62 -4.37 -9.05
C GLU A 59 9.66 -4.19 -7.87
N LYS A 60 10.14 -3.61 -6.77
CA LYS A 60 9.28 -3.37 -5.60
C LYS A 60 8.21 -2.32 -5.88
N THR A 61 8.51 -1.30 -6.67
CA THR A 61 7.54 -0.28 -7.09
C THR A 61 6.38 -0.92 -7.86
N HIS A 62 6.69 -1.79 -8.83
CA HIS A 62 5.68 -2.49 -9.60
C HIS A 62 4.85 -3.45 -8.74
N GLU A 63 5.48 -4.21 -7.86
CA GLU A 63 4.76 -5.12 -6.96
C GLU A 63 3.87 -4.34 -5.97
N LEU A 64 4.37 -3.24 -5.39
CA LEU A 64 3.58 -2.36 -4.53
C LEU A 64 2.37 -1.79 -5.28
N ALA A 65 2.56 -1.30 -6.51
CA ALA A 65 1.48 -0.77 -7.32
C ALA A 65 0.37 -1.80 -7.56
N LYS A 66 0.73 -3.06 -7.87
CA LYS A 66 -0.24 -4.16 -8.02
C LYS A 66 -1.04 -4.38 -6.74
N LEU A 67 -0.36 -4.47 -5.59
CA LEU A 67 -1.01 -4.68 -4.29
C LEU A 67 -1.99 -3.56 -3.95
N VAL A 68 -1.57 -2.31 -4.16
CA VAL A 68 -2.39 -1.12 -3.90
C VAL A 68 -3.62 -1.11 -4.80
N ILE A 69 -3.46 -1.37 -6.10
CA ILE A 69 -4.58 -1.43 -7.05
C ILE A 69 -5.53 -2.57 -6.69
N GLU A 70 -5.02 -3.77 -6.42
CA GLU A 70 -5.86 -4.92 -6.09
C GLU A 70 -6.67 -4.67 -4.81
N TYR A 71 -6.05 -4.15 -3.75
CA TYR A 71 -6.76 -3.83 -2.53
C TYR A 71 -7.80 -2.70 -2.74
N ALA A 72 -7.40 -1.60 -3.39
CA ALA A 72 -8.29 -0.47 -3.63
C ALA A 72 -9.50 -0.84 -4.50
N THR A 73 -9.33 -1.76 -5.44
CA THR A 73 -10.40 -2.24 -6.32
C THR A 73 -11.26 -3.34 -5.70
N THR A 74 -10.80 -3.98 -4.61
CA THR A 74 -11.59 -4.96 -3.86
C THR A 74 -12.81 -4.26 -3.23
N PRO A 75 -14.03 -4.78 -3.37
CA PRO A 75 -15.22 -4.24 -2.70
C PRO A 75 -15.02 -4.13 -1.19
N ILE A 76 -15.49 -3.03 -0.59
CA ILE A 76 -15.24 -2.74 0.84
C ILE A 76 -15.73 -3.89 1.74
N ALA A 77 -16.90 -4.45 1.44
CA ALA A 77 -17.49 -5.57 2.18
C ALA A 77 -16.66 -6.87 2.14
N GLU A 78 -15.71 -6.99 1.21
CA GLU A 78 -14.85 -8.17 1.03
C GLU A 78 -13.44 -7.97 1.63
N ARG A 79 -13.15 -6.80 2.21
CA ARG A 79 -11.81 -6.46 2.74
C ARG A 79 -11.56 -6.96 4.17
N GLU A 80 -12.55 -7.54 4.84
CA GLU A 80 -12.41 -8.11 6.19
C GLU A 80 -11.58 -9.41 6.21
#